data_AF-A0A2K3MY98-F1
#
_entry.id   AF-A0A2K3MY98-F1
#
_cell.length_a   1.000
_cell.length_b   1.000
_cell.length_c   1.000
_cell.angle_alpha   90.00
_cell.angle_beta   90.00
_cell.angle_gamma   90.00
#
_symmetry.space_group_name_H-M   'P 1'
#
loop_
_entity.id
_entity.type
_entity.pdbx_description
1 polymer ?
#
loop_
_entity_poly.entity_id
_entity_poly.type
_entity_poly.pdbx_seq_one_letter_code
_entity_poly.pdbx_strand_id
1 'polypeptide(L)'
;SEITRKMYNSTIGDADDAKRDRALLSRSEIPHDEHPLSLGKTSVWNQFFQDTEIIDQIDRDVKRTHPDMHFFSGDSKFSKSNQEALKNILIIFAKLNPGVKYVQGMNELLAPLYYVFKNDPDEENATFAEADAFFCFVELLSGFRDNFVQQLDNSVVGIRSTITKLSQLLRKHDEELWRHLEITSKINPQFYAFRWITLLLTQEFNFADSLHIWDTLLGDPEVGKLTQCSAGDASPGMLCNANSHSQAPPSR
;
A
#
# COMPACT_ATOMS: atom_id res chain seq x y z
N SER A 1 11.40 2.98 16.15
CA SER A 1 10.90 1.59 16.07
C SER A 1 11.05 0.87 17.40
N GLU A 2 10.36 -0.27 17.57
CA GLU A 2 10.44 -1.11 18.78
C GLU A 2 11.88 -1.59 19.06
N ILE A 3 12.69 -1.80 18.00
CA ILE A 3 14.14 -2.04 18.11
C ILE A 3 14.87 -0.84 18.73
N THR A 4 14.61 0.39 18.27
CA THR A 4 15.21 1.60 18.86
C THR A 4 14.85 1.73 20.33
N ARG A 5 13.60 1.39 20.70
CA ARG A 5 13.10 1.41 22.07
C ARG A 5 13.71 0.28 22.92
N LYS A 6 13.87 -0.93 22.37
CA LYS A 6 14.55 -2.06 23.02
C LYS A 6 16.06 -1.82 23.19
N MET A 7 16.71 -1.20 22.20
CA MET A 7 18.10 -0.75 22.31
C MET A 7 18.23 0.30 23.41
N TYR A 8 17.40 1.35 23.38
CA TYR A 8 17.44 2.41 24.40
C TYR A 8 17.17 1.88 25.81
N ASN A 9 16.23 0.95 25.96
CA ASN A 9 15.95 0.30 27.25
C ASN A 9 17.08 -0.65 27.69
N SER A 10 17.81 -1.29 26.77
CA SER A 10 18.99 -2.09 27.10
C SER A 10 20.16 -1.20 27.55
N THR A 11 20.27 0.04 27.04
CA THR A 11 21.30 1.00 27.45
C THR A 11 21.01 1.68 28.79
N ILE A 12 19.75 1.73 29.23
CA ILE A 12 19.33 2.43 30.46
C ILE A 12 19.30 1.50 31.69
N GLY A 13 19.24 0.18 31.50
CA GLY A 13 19.15 -0.79 32.59
C GLY A 13 20.42 -0.98 33.44
N ASP A 14 21.52 -0.28 33.15
CA ASP A 14 22.84 -0.57 33.71
C ASP A 14 23.47 0.60 34.50
N ALA A 15 22.69 1.62 34.85
CA ALA A 15 23.20 2.86 35.47
C ALA A 15 23.08 2.95 37.00
N ASP A 16 22.66 1.89 37.69
CA ASP A 16 22.57 1.87 39.16
C ASP A 16 23.06 0.52 39.75
N ASP A 17 24.37 0.26 39.72
CA ASP A 17 25.04 -0.39 40.85
C ASP A 17 26.57 -0.17 40.88
N ALA A 18 27.14 -0.22 42.07
CA ALA A 18 28.35 0.46 42.50
C ALA A 18 29.71 -0.21 42.21
N LYS A 19 30.77 0.61 42.31
CA LYS A 19 32.19 0.34 42.66
C LYS A 19 32.73 -1.11 42.57
N ARG A 20 33.81 -1.22 41.78
CA ARG A 20 34.97 -2.16 41.87
C ARG A 20 34.68 -3.66 41.77
N ASP A 21 34.98 -4.24 40.60
CA ASP A 21 36.16 -5.09 40.39
C ASP A 21 36.31 -5.39 38.89
N ARG A 22 37.50 -5.81 38.45
CA ARG A 22 37.76 -6.23 37.05
C ARG A 22 36.94 -7.47 36.70
N ALA A 23 35.66 -7.30 36.40
CA ALA A 23 34.84 -8.30 35.74
C ALA A 23 34.89 -8.02 34.23
N LEU A 24 35.45 -8.96 33.47
CA LEU A 24 35.20 -9.00 32.03
C LEU A 24 33.69 -8.98 31.84
N LEU A 25 33.17 -7.98 31.13
CA LEU A 25 31.74 -7.89 30.80
C LEU A 25 31.32 -9.25 30.22
N SER A 26 30.42 -9.95 30.91
CA SER A 26 29.86 -11.20 30.43
C SER A 26 29.18 -10.92 29.10
N ARG A 27 29.65 -11.55 28.02
CA ARG A 27 29.02 -11.40 26.72
C ARG A 27 27.64 -12.03 26.80
N SER A 28 26.61 -11.21 26.85
CA SER A 28 25.22 -11.65 26.81
C SER A 28 25.03 -12.54 25.57
N GLU A 29 24.62 -13.78 25.77
CA GLU A 29 24.25 -14.67 24.66
C GLU A 29 23.00 -14.09 24.01
N ILE A 30 23.14 -13.52 22.81
CA ILE A 30 22.01 -13.04 22.03
C ILE A 30 21.24 -14.30 21.58
N PRO A 31 19.97 -14.47 21.97
CA PRO A 31 19.15 -15.57 21.50
C PRO A 31 19.20 -15.62 19.97
N HIS A 32 19.27 -16.81 19.38
CA HIS A 32 19.45 -16.99 17.93
C HIS A 32 18.40 -16.23 17.09
N ASP A 33 17.21 -15.99 17.66
CA ASP A 33 16.10 -15.25 17.06
C ASP A 33 16.22 -13.72 17.19
N GLU A 34 17.03 -13.20 18.12
CA GLU A 34 17.32 -11.76 18.29
C GLU A 34 18.61 -11.33 17.56
N HIS A 35 19.22 -12.24 16.80
CA HIS A 35 20.42 -11.94 16.02
C HIS A 35 20.08 -11.13 14.75
N PRO A 36 20.85 -10.08 14.39
CA PRO A 36 20.60 -9.23 13.21
C PRO A 36 20.73 -9.97 11.88
N LEU A 37 21.29 -11.17 11.87
CA LEU A 37 21.34 -12.05 10.68
C LEU A 37 20.36 -13.22 10.76
N SER A 38 19.45 -13.24 11.73
CA SER A 38 18.53 -14.37 11.86
C SER A 38 17.50 -14.35 10.72
N LEU A 39 17.46 -15.45 9.98
CA LEU A 39 16.53 -15.67 8.86
C LEU A 39 15.15 -16.13 9.35
N GLY A 40 14.97 -16.28 10.66
CA GLY A 40 13.71 -16.68 11.28
C GLY A 40 12.61 -15.67 10.97
N LYS A 41 11.45 -16.15 10.50
CA LYS A 41 10.29 -15.28 10.16
C LYS A 41 9.73 -14.53 11.37
N THR A 42 10.03 -14.99 12.59
CA THR A 42 9.62 -14.38 13.86
C THR A 42 10.66 -13.39 14.41
N SER A 43 11.79 -13.22 13.72
CA SER A 43 12.84 -12.30 14.14
C SER A 43 12.41 -10.86 13.97
N VAL A 44 12.60 -10.09 15.05
CA VAL A 44 12.38 -8.63 15.05
C VAL A 44 13.28 -7.96 14.00
N TRP A 45 14.48 -8.50 13.75
CA TRP A 45 15.40 -7.99 12.74
C TRP A 45 14.96 -8.29 11.32
N ASN A 46 14.45 -9.49 11.06
CA ASN A 46 13.93 -9.83 9.74
C ASN A 46 12.76 -8.90 9.37
N GLN A 47 11.83 -8.67 10.30
CA GLN A 47 10.75 -7.71 10.10
C GLN A 47 11.28 -6.30 9.85
N PHE A 48 12.30 -5.87 10.60
CA PHE A 48 12.91 -4.55 10.43
C PHE A 48 13.58 -4.36 9.06
N PHE A 49 14.31 -5.35 8.58
CA PHE A 49 14.93 -5.27 7.24
C PHE A 49 13.87 -5.25 6.14
N GLN A 50 12.82 -6.05 6.25
CA GLN A 50 11.68 -6.00 5.33
C GLN A 50 10.99 -4.64 5.34
N ASP A 51 10.72 -4.10 6.53
CA ASP A 51 10.09 -2.77 6.67
C ASP A 51 10.98 -1.67 6.07
N THR A 52 12.29 -1.76 6.28
CA THR A 52 13.26 -0.80 5.75
C THR A 52 13.31 -0.86 4.21
N GLU A 53 13.32 -2.05 3.62
CA GLU A 53 13.28 -2.23 2.17
C GLU A 53 12.01 -1.64 1.55
N ILE A 54 10.86 -1.86 2.20
CA ILE A 54 9.57 -1.27 1.78
C ILE A 54 9.61 0.26 1.87
N ILE A 55 10.11 0.80 2.99
CA ILE A 55 10.21 2.25 3.19
C ILE A 55 11.13 2.88 2.14
N ASP A 56 12.27 2.25 1.84
CA ASP A 56 13.21 2.73 0.84
C ASP A 56 12.61 2.67 -0.58
N GLN A 57 11.80 1.65 -0.86
CA GLN A 57 11.05 1.56 -2.12
C GLN A 57 10.03 2.68 -2.24
N ILE A 58 9.22 2.91 -1.20
CA ILE A 58 8.25 4.01 -1.14
C ILE A 58 8.96 5.35 -1.35
N ASP A 59 10.10 5.58 -0.68
CA ASP A 59 10.85 6.83 -0.78
C ASP A 59 11.32 7.11 -2.22
N ARG A 60 11.82 6.09 -2.92
CA ARG A 60 12.20 6.21 -4.34
C ARG A 60 10.99 6.48 -5.24
N ASP A 61 9.88 5.78 -4.99
CA ASP A 61 8.68 5.89 -5.82
C ASP A 61 7.98 7.24 -5.63
N VAL A 62 7.89 7.74 -4.40
CA VAL A 62 7.34 9.08 -4.10
C VAL A 62 8.17 10.19 -4.76
N LYS A 63 9.51 10.09 -4.73
CA LYS A 63 10.40 11.08 -5.38
C LYS A 63 10.24 11.17 -6.88
N ARG A 64 9.79 10.09 -7.54
CA ARG A 64 9.58 10.03 -9.00
C ARG A 64 8.11 10.17 -9.41
N THR A 65 7.18 10.34 -8.47
CA THR A 65 5.76 10.55 -8.74
C THR A 65 5.56 11.91 -9.42
N HIS A 66 4.95 11.90 -10.61
CA HIS A 66 4.64 13.11 -11.41
C HIS A 66 5.74 14.18 -11.38
N PRO A 67 6.95 13.89 -11.93
CA PRO A 67 8.13 14.75 -11.79
C PRO A 67 7.96 16.13 -12.43
N ASP A 68 7.03 16.24 -13.38
CA ASP A 68 6.72 17.49 -14.09
C ASP A 68 5.77 18.41 -13.30
N MET A 69 5.21 17.94 -12.18
CA MET A 69 4.29 18.71 -11.35
C MET A 69 5.00 19.29 -10.13
N HIS A 70 5.05 20.61 -10.02
CA HIS A 70 5.60 21.31 -8.85
C HIS A 70 4.94 20.92 -7.52
N PHE A 71 3.71 20.43 -7.56
CA PHE A 71 2.99 19.92 -6.39
C PHE A 71 3.68 18.69 -5.78
N PHE A 72 4.19 17.78 -6.61
CA PHE A 72 4.83 16.52 -6.20
C PHE A 72 6.35 16.55 -6.30
N SER A 73 6.92 17.43 -7.11
CA SER A 73 8.34 17.46 -7.44
C SER A 73 8.92 18.86 -7.26
N GLY A 74 10.02 18.96 -6.52
CA GLY A 74 10.76 20.21 -6.33
C GLY A 74 11.32 20.38 -4.92
N ASP A 75 12.19 21.38 -4.77
CA ASP A 75 12.91 21.64 -3.51
C ASP A 75 12.18 22.51 -2.50
N SER A 76 10.99 23.00 -2.87
CA SER A 76 10.17 23.86 -2.03
C SER A 76 9.72 23.12 -0.75
N LYS A 77 9.44 23.88 0.31
CA LYS A 77 8.85 23.30 1.53
C LYS A 77 7.48 22.66 1.24
N PHE A 78 6.73 23.23 0.31
CA PHE A 78 5.41 22.75 -0.08
C PHE A 78 5.45 21.37 -0.73
N SER A 79 6.25 21.21 -1.80
CA SER A 79 6.45 19.92 -2.48
C SER A 79 7.01 18.85 -1.54
N LYS A 80 7.98 19.20 -0.68
CA LYS A 80 8.53 18.28 0.34
C LYS A 80 7.48 17.85 1.36
N SER A 81 6.60 18.76 1.80
CA SER A 81 5.49 18.42 2.69
C SER A 81 4.51 17.45 2.03
N ASN A 82 4.21 17.64 0.75
CA ASN A 82 3.32 16.75 -0.01
C ASN A 82 3.93 15.36 -0.22
N GLN A 83 5.22 15.28 -0.56
CA GLN A 83 5.95 14.02 -0.65
C GLN A 83 5.93 13.27 0.68
N GLU A 84 6.14 13.97 1.79
CA GLU A 84 6.11 13.35 3.13
C GLU A 84 4.73 12.81 3.47
N ALA A 85 3.65 13.54 3.16
CA ALA A 85 2.28 13.05 3.35
C ALA A 85 2.02 11.78 2.54
N LEU A 86 2.39 11.74 1.25
CA LEU A 86 2.26 10.53 0.43
C LEU A 86 3.04 9.35 1.03
N LYS A 87 4.27 9.60 1.48
CA LYS A 87 5.12 8.59 2.12
C LYS A 87 4.49 8.05 3.40
N ASN A 88 3.99 8.93 4.27
CA ASN A 88 3.32 8.53 5.51
C ASN A 88 2.13 7.62 5.25
N ILE A 89 1.25 8.03 4.33
CA ILE A 89 0.05 7.27 3.95
C ILE A 89 0.45 5.88 3.45
N LEU A 90 1.42 5.78 2.53
CA LEU A 90 1.88 4.51 1.96
C LEU A 90 2.55 3.60 3.01
N ILE A 91 3.35 4.17 3.92
CA ILE A 91 3.98 3.41 5.01
C ILE A 91 2.91 2.87 5.97
N ILE A 92 1.96 3.73 6.39
CA ILE A 92 0.86 3.32 7.28
C ILE A 92 0.05 2.22 6.61
N PHE A 93 -0.32 2.38 5.33
CA PHE A 93 -1.03 1.37 4.57
C PHE A 93 -0.27 0.03 4.53
N ALA A 94 1.02 0.03 4.20
CA ALA A 94 1.83 -1.17 4.09
C ALA A 94 1.94 -1.92 5.43
N LYS A 95 2.02 -1.18 6.55
CA LYS A 95 2.07 -1.75 7.89
C LYS A 95 0.73 -2.31 8.36
N LEU A 96 -0.38 -1.67 8.02
CA LEU A 96 -1.72 -2.13 8.39
C LEU A 96 -2.19 -3.31 7.52
N ASN A 97 -1.62 -3.47 6.33
CA ASN A 97 -2.00 -4.51 5.36
C ASN A 97 -0.83 -5.45 5.04
N PRO A 98 -0.33 -6.27 5.98
CA PRO A 98 0.86 -7.09 5.79
C PRO A 98 0.72 -8.18 4.70
N GLY A 99 -0.52 -8.51 4.31
CA GLY A 99 -0.80 -9.44 3.21
C GLY A 99 -0.72 -8.80 1.81
N VAL A 100 -0.80 -7.47 1.72
CA VAL A 100 -0.69 -6.73 0.45
C VAL A 100 0.66 -6.02 0.37
N LYS A 101 1.03 -5.36 1.48
CA LYS A 101 2.18 -4.45 1.60
C LYS A 101 2.13 -3.36 0.53
N TYR A 102 3.23 -2.64 0.38
CA TYR A 102 3.39 -1.69 -0.72
C TYR A 102 3.73 -2.43 -2.01
N VAL A 103 3.09 -2.03 -3.11
CA VAL A 103 3.41 -2.49 -4.46
C VAL A 103 3.70 -1.27 -5.34
N GLN A 104 4.76 -1.35 -6.13
CA GLN A 104 5.13 -0.29 -7.07
C GLN A 104 3.94 0.11 -7.96
N GLY A 105 3.66 1.41 -8.02
CA GLY A 105 2.50 1.98 -8.71
C GLY A 105 1.39 2.43 -7.77
N MET A 106 1.36 1.97 -6.52
CA MET A 106 0.42 2.50 -5.50
C MET A 106 0.59 4.00 -5.25
N ASN A 107 1.80 4.53 -5.44
CA ASN A 107 2.08 5.97 -5.38
C ASN A 107 1.30 6.76 -6.45
N GLU A 108 1.12 6.19 -7.64
CA GLU A 108 0.38 6.83 -8.75
C GLU A 108 -1.13 6.83 -8.50
N LEU A 109 -1.65 5.86 -7.74
CA LEU A 109 -3.05 5.82 -7.34
C LEU A 109 -3.34 6.80 -6.21
N LEU A 110 -2.42 6.93 -5.26
CA LEU A 110 -2.58 7.84 -4.14
C LEU A 110 -2.46 9.31 -4.56
N ALA A 111 -1.59 9.62 -5.54
CA ALA A 111 -1.30 10.99 -5.93
C ALA A 111 -2.55 11.79 -6.37
N PRO A 112 -3.43 11.30 -7.26
CA PRO A 112 -4.69 11.96 -7.60
C PRO A 112 -5.59 12.24 -6.39
N LEU A 113 -5.75 11.25 -5.49
CA LEU A 113 -6.58 11.40 -4.29
C LEU A 113 -6.05 12.51 -3.39
N TYR A 114 -4.76 12.44 -3.04
CA TYR A 114 -4.14 13.43 -2.16
C TYR A 114 -4.13 14.83 -2.79
N TYR A 115 -3.92 14.93 -4.11
CA TYR A 115 -3.99 16.21 -4.81
C TYR A 115 -5.37 16.86 -4.69
N VAL A 116 -6.44 16.10 -4.89
CA VAL A 116 -7.80 16.63 -4.79
C VAL A 116 -8.08 17.11 -3.37
N PHE A 117 -7.83 16.28 -2.35
CA PHE A 117 -8.08 16.68 -0.97
C PHE A 117 -7.20 17.85 -0.51
N LYS A 118 -5.95 17.92 -0.98
CA LYS A 118 -5.05 18.99 -0.56
C LYS A 118 -5.38 20.35 -1.21
N ASN A 119 -5.99 20.34 -2.38
CA ASN A 119 -6.44 21.53 -3.08
C ASN A 119 -7.94 21.80 -2.87
N ASP A 120 -8.54 21.26 -1.80
CA ASP A 120 -9.92 21.55 -1.43
C ASP A 120 -10.09 23.08 -1.23
N PRO A 121 -11.16 23.69 -1.79
CA PRO A 121 -11.43 25.12 -1.58
C PRO A 121 -11.66 25.50 -0.12
N ASP A 122 -12.07 24.56 0.72
CA ASP A 122 -12.21 24.74 2.16
C ASP A 122 -10.90 24.39 2.87
N GLU A 123 -10.29 25.40 3.49
CA GLU A 123 -9.01 25.25 4.21
C GLU A 123 -9.10 24.27 5.39
N GLU A 124 -10.28 24.12 6.02
CA GLU A 124 -10.47 23.15 7.08
C GLU A 124 -10.35 21.73 6.52
N ASN A 125 -10.99 21.43 5.39
CA ASN A 125 -10.88 20.13 4.71
C ASN A 125 -9.45 19.88 4.23
N ALA A 126 -8.81 20.87 3.61
CA ALA A 126 -7.43 20.75 3.12
C ALA A 126 -6.39 20.50 4.23
N THR A 127 -6.74 20.77 5.50
CA THR A 127 -5.93 20.44 6.68
C THR A 127 -5.98 18.94 7.01
N PHE A 128 -7.11 18.29 6.76
CA PHE A 128 -7.30 16.85 6.98
C PHE A 128 -6.97 15.98 5.76
N ALA A 129 -6.49 16.59 4.68
CA ALA A 129 -6.21 15.93 3.40
C ALA A 129 -5.37 14.64 3.50
N GLU A 130 -4.39 14.56 4.42
CA GLU A 130 -3.59 13.35 4.62
C GLU A 130 -4.44 12.17 5.15
N ALA A 131 -5.31 12.44 6.12
CA ALA A 131 -6.19 11.43 6.71
C ALA A 131 -7.29 11.00 5.72
N ASP A 132 -7.91 11.98 5.04
CA ASP A 132 -8.96 11.70 4.05
C ASP A 132 -8.42 10.93 2.85
N ALA A 133 -7.23 11.32 2.36
CA ALA A 133 -6.53 10.58 1.32
C ALA A 133 -6.22 9.15 1.76
N PHE A 134 -5.80 8.92 3.01
CA PHE A 134 -5.55 7.57 3.53
C PHE A 134 -6.83 6.71 3.50
N PHE A 135 -7.94 7.18 4.06
CA PHE A 135 -9.17 6.40 4.10
C PHE A 135 -9.77 6.17 2.71
N CYS A 136 -9.75 7.19 1.85
CA CYS A 136 -10.19 7.05 0.47
C CYS A 136 -9.31 6.07 -0.31
N PHE A 137 -7.99 6.11 -0.11
CA PHE A 137 -7.05 5.17 -0.72
C PHE A 137 -7.28 3.73 -0.26
N VAL A 138 -7.53 3.52 1.03
CA VAL A 138 -7.89 2.19 1.57
C VAL A 138 -9.18 1.67 0.95
N GLU A 139 -10.21 2.53 0.85
CA GLU A 139 -11.50 2.15 0.26
C GLU A 139 -11.36 1.83 -1.24
N LEU A 140 -10.62 2.66 -1.98
CA LEU A 140 -10.32 2.41 -3.39
C LEU A 140 -9.63 1.05 -3.56
N LEU A 141 -8.56 0.81 -2.79
CA LEU A 141 -7.84 -0.45 -2.85
C LEU A 141 -8.65 -1.64 -2.32
N SER A 142 -9.66 -1.45 -1.50
CA SER A 142 -10.55 -2.52 -1.02
C SER A 142 -11.44 -3.04 -2.16
N GLY A 143 -12.00 -2.13 -2.97
CA GLY A 143 -12.81 -2.47 -4.14
C GLY A 143 -11.99 -3.15 -5.24
N PHE A 144 -10.72 -2.78 -5.39
CA PHE A 144 -9.80 -3.38 -6.38
C PHE A 144 -8.86 -4.42 -5.78
N ARG A 145 -9.09 -4.85 -4.53
CA ARG A 145 -8.17 -5.70 -3.76
C ARG A 145 -7.82 -6.99 -4.48
N ASP A 146 -8.80 -7.59 -5.16
CA ASP A 146 -8.62 -8.81 -5.94
C ASP A 146 -7.63 -8.66 -7.12
N ASN A 147 -7.38 -7.41 -7.57
CA ASN A 147 -6.39 -7.09 -8.58
C ASN A 147 -4.97 -6.92 -8.01
N PHE A 148 -4.81 -6.56 -6.73
CA PHE A 148 -3.51 -6.27 -6.10
C PHE A 148 -2.98 -7.39 -5.20
N VAL A 149 -3.86 -8.09 -4.48
CA VAL A 149 -3.47 -9.12 -3.52
C VAL A 149 -2.98 -10.41 -4.20
N GLN A 150 -3.05 -10.45 -5.54
CA GLN A 150 -2.50 -11.50 -6.39
C GLN A 150 -1.05 -11.25 -6.81
N GLN A 151 -0.12 -11.12 -5.85
CA GLN A 151 1.23 -11.67 -6.14
C GLN A 151 1.18 -13.20 -6.35
N LEU A 152 0.05 -13.83 -6.03
CA LEU A 152 -0.26 -15.26 -6.04
C LEU A 152 -1.72 -15.43 -6.54
N ASP A 153 -1.97 -15.97 -7.74
CA ASP A 153 -2.57 -17.31 -7.89
C ASP A 153 -2.98 -17.60 -9.34
N ASN A 154 -2.85 -18.87 -9.72
CA ASN A 154 -3.33 -19.44 -11.00
C ASN A 154 -4.87 -19.59 -11.02
N SER A 155 -5.57 -18.66 -10.39
CA SER A 155 -7.02 -18.69 -10.17
C SER A 155 -7.79 -17.99 -11.31
N VAL A 156 -8.97 -18.53 -11.60
CA VAL A 156 -9.89 -18.10 -12.67
C VAL A 156 -10.62 -16.79 -12.31
N VAL A 157 -10.52 -16.29 -11.07
CA VAL A 157 -11.45 -15.28 -10.51
C VAL A 157 -10.82 -13.91 -10.20
N GLY A 158 -9.57 -13.63 -10.62
CA GLY A 158 -8.88 -12.34 -10.34
C GLY A 158 -8.59 -11.45 -11.56
N ILE A 159 -7.46 -10.72 -11.55
CA ILE A 159 -7.05 -9.78 -12.61
C ILE A 159 -7.06 -10.42 -14.01
N ARG A 160 -6.74 -11.72 -14.10
CA ARG A 160 -6.78 -12.51 -15.34
C ARG A 160 -8.19 -12.59 -15.94
N SER A 161 -9.22 -12.67 -15.09
CA SER A 161 -10.63 -12.64 -15.50
C SER A 161 -10.97 -11.28 -16.10
N THR A 162 -10.57 -10.19 -15.44
CA THR A 162 -10.78 -8.82 -15.94
C THR A 162 -10.06 -8.59 -17.27
N ILE A 163 -8.81 -9.04 -17.42
CA ILE A 163 -8.07 -9.00 -18.68
C ILE A 163 -8.75 -9.85 -19.76
N THR A 164 -9.25 -11.03 -19.41
CA THR A 164 -9.98 -11.90 -20.35
C THR A 164 -11.27 -11.24 -20.81
N LYS A 165 -12.02 -10.61 -19.89
CA LYS A 165 -13.24 -9.84 -20.19
C LYS A 165 -12.92 -8.66 -21.12
N LEU A 166 -11.81 -7.95 -20.88
CA LEU A 166 -11.32 -6.90 -21.79
C LEU A 166 -11.04 -7.45 -23.20
N SER A 167 -10.32 -8.58 -23.30
CA SER A 167 -10.05 -9.23 -24.60
C SER A 167 -11.35 -9.63 -25.32
N GLN A 168 -12.32 -10.19 -24.58
CA GLN A 168 -13.64 -10.54 -25.14
C GLN A 168 -14.44 -9.33 -25.61
N LEU A 169 -14.39 -8.22 -24.88
CA LEU A 169 -15.00 -6.96 -25.28
C LEU A 169 -14.33 -6.42 -26.54
N LEU A 170 -13.00 -6.44 -26.62
CA LEU A 170 -12.27 -6.05 -27.81
C LEU A 170 -12.70 -6.88 -29.01
N ARG A 171 -12.75 -8.22 -28.89
CA ARG A 171 -13.21 -9.11 -29.96
C ARG A 171 -14.64 -8.79 -30.41
N LYS A 172 -15.53 -8.46 -29.47
CA LYS A 172 -16.94 -8.16 -29.75
C LYS A 172 -17.11 -6.84 -30.51
N HIS A 173 -16.31 -5.84 -30.19
CA HIS A 173 -16.46 -4.49 -30.73
C HIS A 173 -15.55 -4.20 -31.92
N ASP A 174 -14.39 -4.85 -31.98
CA ASP A 174 -13.39 -4.72 -33.05
C ASP A 174 -12.63 -6.05 -33.23
N GLU A 175 -13.24 -6.96 -33.99
CA GLU A 175 -12.67 -8.29 -34.23
C GLU A 175 -11.38 -8.22 -35.07
N GLU A 176 -11.25 -7.22 -35.96
CA GLU A 176 -10.06 -7.06 -36.79
C GLU A 176 -8.83 -6.73 -35.94
N LEU A 177 -8.95 -5.73 -35.05
CA LEU A 177 -7.90 -5.38 -34.11
C LEU A 177 -7.59 -6.54 -33.16
N TRP A 178 -8.61 -7.21 -32.63
CA TRP A 178 -8.44 -8.37 -31.76
C TRP A 178 -7.64 -9.49 -32.45
N ARG A 179 -8.00 -9.87 -33.68
CA ARG A 179 -7.28 -10.89 -34.46
C ARG A 179 -5.85 -10.46 -34.74
N HIS A 180 -5.63 -9.19 -35.07
CA HIS A 180 -4.29 -8.67 -35.29
C HIS A 180 -3.41 -8.81 -34.05
N LEU A 181 -3.91 -8.41 -32.87
CA LEU A 181 -3.15 -8.49 -31.63
C LEU A 181 -2.91 -9.94 -31.18
N GLU A 182 -3.96 -10.76 -31.14
CA GLU A 182 -3.91 -12.09 -30.52
C GLU A 182 -3.38 -13.18 -31.47
N ILE A 183 -3.76 -13.15 -32.75
CA ILE A 183 -3.42 -14.20 -33.72
C ILE A 183 -2.18 -13.83 -34.54
N THR A 184 -2.18 -12.65 -35.16
CA THR A 184 -1.09 -12.22 -36.05
C THR A 184 0.16 -11.87 -35.26
N SER A 185 0.01 -10.96 -34.29
CA SER A 185 1.13 -10.40 -33.53
C SER A 185 1.44 -11.20 -32.26
N LYS A 186 0.54 -12.10 -31.82
CA LYS A 186 0.68 -12.96 -30.63
C LYS A 186 1.02 -12.18 -29.36
N ILE A 187 0.46 -10.99 -29.23
CA ILE A 187 0.64 -10.12 -28.07
C ILE A 187 -0.34 -10.57 -26.99
N ASN A 188 0.19 -11.03 -25.86
CA ASN A 188 -0.65 -11.41 -24.72
C ASN A 188 -1.28 -10.15 -24.10
N PRO A 189 -2.62 -10.09 -23.93
CA PRO A 189 -3.31 -8.97 -23.30
C PRO A 189 -2.77 -8.55 -21.95
N GLN A 190 -2.21 -9.49 -21.18
CA GLN A 190 -1.60 -9.21 -19.89
C GLN A 190 -0.45 -8.19 -19.96
N PHE A 191 0.28 -8.11 -21.08
CA PHE A 191 1.44 -7.23 -21.18
C PHE A 191 1.08 -5.74 -21.30
N TYR A 192 -0.11 -5.40 -21.82
CA TYR A 192 -0.57 -4.02 -21.89
C TYR A 192 -1.67 -3.73 -20.87
N ALA A 193 -2.63 -4.66 -20.70
CA ALA A 193 -3.83 -4.41 -19.91
C ALA A 193 -3.62 -4.52 -18.41
N PHE A 194 -2.60 -5.27 -17.96
CA PHE A 194 -2.36 -5.45 -16.52
C PHE A 194 -2.16 -4.09 -15.84
N ARG A 195 -1.21 -3.29 -16.34
CA ARG A 195 -0.92 -1.96 -15.80
C ARG A 195 -2.12 -1.01 -15.93
N TRP A 196 -2.83 -1.07 -17.06
CA TRP A 196 -4.02 -0.24 -17.30
C TRP A 196 -5.09 -0.46 -16.23
N ILE A 197 -5.37 -1.71 -15.91
CA ILE A 197 -6.40 -2.08 -14.93
C ILE A 197 -5.89 -1.84 -13.50
N THR A 198 -4.67 -2.30 -13.17
CA THR A 198 -4.15 -2.20 -11.80
C THR A 198 -3.82 -0.78 -11.40
N LEU A 199 -3.53 0.12 -12.34
CA LEU A 199 -3.25 1.53 -12.04
C LEU A 199 -4.38 2.46 -12.45
N LEU A 200 -5.57 1.92 -12.74
CA LEU A 200 -6.75 2.69 -13.15
C LEU A 200 -6.40 3.78 -14.19
N LEU A 201 -5.60 3.38 -15.18
CA LEU A 201 -5.14 4.20 -16.31
C LEU A 201 -4.29 5.44 -15.96
N THR A 202 -3.90 5.65 -14.70
CA THR A 202 -3.13 6.83 -14.25
C THR A 202 -1.79 7.02 -14.95
N GLN A 203 -1.24 5.97 -15.57
CA GLN A 203 0.00 6.07 -16.34
C GLN A 203 -0.19 6.06 -17.86
N GLU A 204 -1.43 6.03 -18.36
CA GLU A 204 -1.71 6.16 -19.80
C GLU A 204 -2.11 7.59 -20.19
N PHE A 205 -2.67 8.33 -19.24
CA PHE A 205 -3.17 9.67 -19.43
C PHE A 205 -2.36 10.68 -18.61
N ASN A 206 -2.40 11.95 -19.00
CA ASN A 206 -1.85 12.99 -18.14
C ASN A 206 -2.67 13.11 -16.84
N PHE A 207 -2.14 13.84 -15.88
CA PHE A 207 -2.74 13.93 -14.55
C PHE A 207 -4.18 14.51 -14.57
N ALA A 208 -4.42 15.55 -15.38
CA ALA A 208 -5.73 16.19 -15.47
C ALA A 208 -6.78 15.27 -16.12
N ASP A 209 -6.40 14.58 -17.19
CA ASP A 209 -7.27 13.60 -17.85
C ASP A 209 -7.55 12.41 -16.94
N SER A 210 -6.58 11.98 -16.14
CA SER A 210 -6.76 10.91 -15.15
C SER A 210 -7.82 11.29 -14.11
N LEU A 211 -7.81 12.53 -13.62
CA LEU A 211 -8.84 13.02 -12.70
C LEU A 211 -10.25 12.98 -13.34
N HIS A 212 -10.40 13.46 -14.58
CA HIS A 212 -11.69 13.43 -15.27
C HIS A 212 -12.20 12.01 -15.54
N ILE A 213 -11.30 11.09 -15.91
CA ILE A 213 -11.65 9.68 -16.06
C ILE A 213 -12.14 9.13 -14.72
N TRP A 214 -11.45 9.46 -13.62
CA TRP A 214 -11.80 9.00 -12.29
C TRP A 214 -13.14 9.54 -11.80
N ASP A 215 -13.51 10.78 -12.11
CA ASP A 215 -14.85 11.31 -11.81
C ASP A 215 -15.96 10.42 -12.41
N THR A 216 -15.74 9.96 -13.64
CA THR A 216 -16.68 9.08 -14.33
C THR A 216 -16.66 7.66 -13.76
N LEU A 217 -15.47 7.12 -13.49
CA LEU A 217 -15.31 5.75 -12.96
C LEU A 217 -15.87 5.62 -11.54
N LEU A 218 -15.64 6.61 -10.68
CA LEU A 218 -16.08 6.61 -9.28
C LEU A 218 -17.54 7.06 -9.13
N GLY A 219 -18.03 7.89 -10.06
CA GLY A 219 -19.42 8.33 -10.10
C GLY A 219 -20.40 7.28 -10.64
N ASP A 220 -19.92 6.23 -11.31
CA ASP A 220 -20.78 5.19 -11.88
C ASP A 220 -21.19 4.14 -10.82
N PRO A 221 -22.49 4.06 -10.45
CA PRO A 221 -22.99 3.09 -9.48
C PRO A 221 -22.86 1.62 -9.93
N GLU A 222 -22.68 1.36 -11.23
CA GLU A 222 -22.44 0.01 -11.78
C GLU A 222 -20.96 -0.39 -11.73
N VAL A 223 -20.02 0.57 -11.72
CA VAL A 223 -18.59 0.28 -11.53
C VAL A 223 -18.32 -0.24 -10.11
N GLY A 224 -19.05 0.29 -9.11
CA GLY A 224 -19.07 -0.26 -7.74
C GLY A 224 -19.71 -1.66 -7.63
N LYS A 225 -20.44 -2.13 -8.66
CA LYS A 225 -20.98 -3.50 -8.71
C LYS A 225 -20.06 -4.48 -9.42
N LEU A 226 -19.21 -4.01 -10.34
CA LEU A 226 -18.17 -4.83 -10.98
C LEU A 226 -17.14 -5.35 -9.97
N THR A 227 -16.93 -4.64 -8.86
CA THR A 227 -16.13 -5.07 -7.71
C THR A 227 -16.87 -6.01 -6.75
N GLN A 228 -18.20 -6.09 -6.82
CA GLN A 228 -19.04 -6.96 -5.96
C GLN A 228 -19.43 -8.30 -6.60
N CYS A 229 -19.12 -8.52 -7.88
CA CYS A 229 -19.36 -9.78 -8.59
C CYS A 229 -18.39 -10.90 -8.16
N SER A 230 -18.19 -11.11 -6.86
CA SER A 230 -17.76 -12.41 -6.29
C SER A 230 -18.09 -12.57 -4.79
N ALA A 231 -18.98 -11.76 -4.20
CA ALA A 231 -19.46 -11.99 -2.83
C ALA A 231 -20.69 -12.91 -2.83
N GLY A 232 -20.49 -14.17 -3.23
CA GLY A 232 -21.35 -15.25 -2.74
C GLY A 232 -20.99 -15.52 -1.29
N ASP A 233 -21.92 -15.23 -0.37
CA ASP A 233 -21.93 -15.65 1.04
C ASP A 233 -20.61 -15.46 1.83
N ALA A 234 -20.32 -14.23 2.23
CA ALA A 234 -19.52 -14.00 3.44
C ALA A 234 -20.11 -12.83 4.22
N SER A 235 -20.57 -13.12 5.45
CA SER A 235 -21.16 -12.14 6.35
C SER A 235 -20.21 -10.96 6.63
N PRO A 236 -20.74 -9.74 6.80
CA PRO A 236 -19.95 -8.57 7.17
C PRO A 236 -19.61 -8.66 8.65
N GLY A 237 -18.37 -9.00 8.97
CA GLY A 237 -17.92 -9.00 10.36
C GLY A 237 -16.51 -9.50 10.51
N MET A 238 -15.51 -8.63 10.27
CA MET A 238 -14.21 -8.67 10.94
C MET A 238 -13.32 -7.51 10.50
N LEU A 239 -13.76 -6.27 10.78
CA LEU A 239 -12.85 -5.13 10.96
C LEU A 239 -13.39 -4.32 12.12
N CYS A 240 -13.11 -4.81 13.33
CA CYS A 240 -13.12 -4.11 14.63
C CYS A 240 -13.35 -5.16 15.73
N ASN A 241 -12.28 -5.81 16.20
CA ASN A 241 -12.27 -6.28 17.58
C ASN A 241 -10.84 -6.47 18.09
N ALA A 242 -10.33 -5.42 18.72
CA ALA A 242 -9.14 -5.48 19.57
C ALA A 242 -9.32 -4.47 20.71
N ASN A 243 -10.05 -4.90 21.76
CA ASN A 243 -9.72 -4.68 23.19
C ASN A 243 -10.97 -4.79 24.07
N SER A 244 -11.12 -5.93 24.75
CA SER A 244 -11.68 -5.97 26.11
C SER A 244 -11.52 -7.36 26.74
N HIS A 245 -10.28 -7.76 27.04
CA HIS A 245 -10.04 -8.79 28.06
C HIS A 245 -8.80 -8.47 28.90
N SER A 246 -9.03 -7.86 30.06
CA SER A 246 -8.38 -8.17 31.36
C SER A 246 -9.06 -7.28 32.41
N GLN A 247 -9.87 -7.81 33.33
CA GLN A 247 -9.55 -8.17 34.72
C GLN A 247 -10.91 -8.49 35.40
N ALA A 248 -11.14 -9.35 36.39
CA ALA A 248 -10.42 -10.34 37.20
C ALA A 248 -11.50 -11.20 37.93
N PRO A 249 -11.21 -12.39 38.49
CA PRO A 249 -12.16 -13.14 39.33
C PRO A 249 -11.81 -13.00 40.85
N PRO A 250 -12.50 -13.68 41.78
CA PRO A 250 -13.79 -13.31 42.38
C PRO A 250 -13.66 -13.11 43.91
N SER A 251 -14.66 -12.50 44.56
CA SER A 251 -14.81 -12.63 46.03
C SER A 251 -16.24 -12.39 46.51
N ARG A 252 -16.82 -13.51 46.99
CA ARG A 252 -17.98 -13.72 47.88
C ARG A 252 -19.32 -13.08 47.56
#